data_AF-A0A7W9BH38-F1
#
_entry.id   AF-A0A7W9BH38-F1
#
_cell.length_a   1.000
_cell.length_b   1.000
_cell.length_c   1.000
_cell.angle_alpha   90.00
_cell.angle_beta   90.00
_cell.angle_gamma   90.00
#
_symmetry.space_group_name_H-M   'P 1'
#
loop_
_entity.id
_entity.type
_entity.pdbx_description
1 polymer ?
#
loop_
_entity_poly.entity_id
_entity_poly.type
_entity_poly.pdbx_seq_one_letter_code
_entity_poly.pdbx_strand_id
1 'polypeptide(L)' 'MELHGSILENLHNALASARRLRGHPVYQDTLTYWRDLVQEARRLRQDPACTQSEAIGAAIASLEGELAERNNSRHAT' A
#
# COMPACT_ATOMS: atom_id res chain seq x y z
N MET A 1 -11.94 -6.34 -0.96
CA MET A 1 -10.56 -6.76 -1.28
C MET A 1 -10.41 -8.23 -0.95
N GLU A 2 -9.81 -9.01 -1.84
CA GLU A 2 -9.34 -10.37 -1.53
C GLU A 2 -7.84 -10.30 -1.24
N LEU A 3 -7.42 -10.89 -0.13
CA LEU A 3 -6.01 -10.97 0.26
C LEU A 3 -5.48 -12.36 -0.11
N HIS A 4 -4.29 -12.40 -0.70
CA HIS A 4 -3.57 -13.66 -0.92
C HIS A 4 -2.50 -13.80 0.15
N GLY A 5 -2.75 -14.61 1.17
CA GLY A 5 -1.86 -14.76 2.33
C GLY A 5 -2.05 -13.65 3.36
N SER A 6 -0.98 -13.30 4.06
CA SER A 6 -0.99 -12.30 5.14
C SER A 6 -1.08 -10.86 4.61
N ILE A 7 -1.59 -9.94 5.43
CA ILE A 7 -1.63 -8.51 5.06
C ILE A 7 -0.22 -7.97 4.75
N LEU A 8 0.80 -8.45 5.45
CA LEU A 8 2.18 -8.00 5.28
C LEU A 8 2.75 -8.45 3.93
N GLU A 9 2.48 -9.69 3.51
CA GLU A 9 2.84 -10.17 2.16
C GLU A 9 2.15 -9.35 1.07
N ASN A 10 0.86 -9.04 1.25
CA ASN A 10 0.12 -8.21 0.30
C ASN A 10 0.70 -6.78 0.23
N LEU A 11 1.09 -6.20 1.37
CA LEU A 11 1.77 -4.89 1.41
C LEU A 11 3.12 -4.93 0.69
N HIS A 12 3.93 -5.96 0.90
CA HIS A 12 5.21 -6.12 0.20
C HIS A 12 5.02 -6.29 -1.32
N ASN A 13 4.05 -7.08 -1.74
CA ASN A 13 3.72 -7.26 -3.16
C ASN A 13 3.23 -5.95 -3.78
N ALA A 14 2.34 -5.22 -3.09
CA ALA A 14 1.87 -3.91 -3.52
C ALA A 14 3.03 -2.91 -3.64
N LEU A 15 3.93 -2.86 -2.65
CA LEU A 15 5.09 -1.98 -2.65
C LEU A 15 6.07 -2.32 -3.80
N ALA A 16 6.36 -3.61 -4.02
CA ALA A 16 7.19 -4.06 -5.12
C ALA A 16 6.58 -3.67 -6.48
N SER A 17 5.27 -3.88 -6.64
CA SER A 17 4.55 -3.48 -7.85
C SER A 17 4.56 -1.96 -8.03
N ALA A 18 4.33 -1.19 -6.95
CA ALA A 18 4.37 0.26 -7.00
C ALA A 18 5.74 0.74 -7.47
N ARG A 19 6.82 0.30 -6.83
CA ARG A 19 8.20 0.67 -7.20
C ARG A 19 8.53 0.35 -8.65
N ARG A 20 8.11 -0.82 -9.14
CA ARG A 20 8.31 -1.22 -10.55
C ARG A 20 7.58 -0.30 -11.53
N LEU A 21 6.45 0.27 -11.13
CA LEU A 21 5.61 1.15 -11.95
C LEU A 21 5.89 2.64 -11.74
N ARG A 22 6.98 3.02 -11.06
CA ARG A 22 7.37 4.44 -10.95
C ARG A 22 7.61 5.03 -12.34
N GLY A 23 7.07 6.23 -12.57
CA GLY A 23 7.13 6.89 -13.88
C GLY A 23 6.16 6.35 -14.93
N HIS A 24 5.37 5.32 -14.61
CA HIS A 24 4.36 4.76 -15.52
C HIS A 24 2.94 5.07 -15.04
N PRO A 25 1.98 5.26 -15.97
CA PRO A 25 0.58 5.34 -15.61
C PRO A 25 0.12 4.01 -14.97
N VAL A 26 -0.70 4.12 -13.94
CA VAL A 26 -1.27 2.99 -13.20
C VAL A 26 -2.79 3.10 -13.26
N TYR A 27 -3.47 1.99 -13.52
CA TYR A 27 -4.93 1.95 -13.57
C TYR A 27 -5.56 2.41 -12.25
N GLN A 28 -6.69 3.09 -12.34
CA GLN A 28 -7.43 3.58 -11.17
C GLN A 28 -7.80 2.46 -10.19
N ASP A 29 -8.11 1.26 -10.70
CA ASP A 29 -8.44 0.10 -9.87
C ASP A 29 -7.24 -0.37 -9.05
N THR A 30 -6.02 -0.34 -9.63
CA THR A 30 -4.80 -0.67 -8.90
C THR A 30 -4.50 0.35 -7.80
N LEU A 31 -4.73 1.63 -8.06
CA LEU A 31 -4.61 2.69 -7.04
C LEU A 31 -5.66 2.55 -5.93
N THR A 32 -6.87 2.11 -6.28
CA THR A 32 -7.94 1.83 -5.32
C THR A 32 -7.56 0.62 -4.46
N TYR A 33 -7.11 -0.46 -5.08
CA TYR A 33 -6.58 -1.63 -4.39
C TYR A 33 -5.47 -1.28 -3.38
N TRP A 34 -4.47 -0.45 -3.76
CA TRP A 34 -3.42 -0.05 -2.81
C TRP A 34 -3.95 0.80 -1.64
N ARG A 35 -4.94 1.66 -1.87
CA ARG A 35 -5.57 2.46 -0.81
C ARG A 35 -6.38 1.60 0.15
N ASP A 36 -7.19 0.69 -0.39
CA ASP A 36 -7.98 -0.26 0.39
C ASP A 36 -7.05 -1.15 1.24
N LEU A 37 -5.90 -1.56 0.67
CA LEU A 37 -4.91 -2.38 1.37
C LEU A 37 -4.29 -1.64 2.55
N VAL A 38 -3.96 -0.36 2.36
CA VAL A 38 -3.48 0.52 3.43
C VAL A 38 -4.52 0.66 4.53
N GLN A 39 -5.79 0.83 4.19
CA GLN A 39 -6.88 0.95 5.17
C GLN A 39 -7.05 -0.34 5.99
N GLU A 40 -7.07 -1.50 5.35
CA GLU A 40 -7.20 -2.78 6.06
C GLU A 40 -5.96 -3.07 6.91
N ALA A 41 -4.77 -2.74 6.42
CA ALA A 41 -3.53 -2.86 7.18
C ALA A 41 -3.53 -1.97 8.44
N ARG A 42 -4.02 -0.73 8.33
CA ARG A 42 -4.20 0.16 9.49
C ARG A 42 -5.19 -0.43 10.50
N ARG A 43 -6.28 -1.04 10.04
CA ARG A 43 -7.25 -1.71 10.90
C ARG A 43 -6.62 -2.89 11.65
N LEU A 44 -5.86 -3.75 10.96
CA LEU A 44 -5.17 -4.88 11.61
C LEU A 44 -4.11 -4.41 12.59
N ARG A 45 -3.37 -3.34 12.27
CA ARG A 45 -2.34 -2.76 13.14
C ARG A 45 -2.91 -2.28 14.48
N GLN A 46 -4.17 -1.85 14.52
CA GLN A 46 -4.86 -1.41 15.73
C GLN A 46 -5.32 -2.57 16.62
N ASP A 47 -5.30 -3.81 16.11
CA ASP A 47 -5.62 -4.99 16.91
C ASP A 47 -4.50 -5.24 17.94
N PRO A 48 -4.79 -5.24 19.25
CA PRO A 48 -3.81 -5.54 20.29
C PRO A 48 -3.14 -6.91 20.15
N ALA A 49 -3.79 -7.86 19.48
CA ALA A 49 -3.24 -9.19 19.21
C ALA A 49 -2.29 -9.22 17.99
N CYS A 50 -2.13 -8.11 17.26
CA CYS A 50 -1.28 -8.03 16.08
C CYS A 50 0.21 -8.00 16.46
N THR A 51 0.86 -9.17 16.40
CA THR A 51 2.30 -9.33 16.67
C THR A 51 3.21 -8.66 15.64
N GLN A 52 2.68 -8.28 14.48
CA GLN A 52 3.44 -7.68 13.37
C GLN A 52 3.14 -6.18 13.18
N SER A 53 2.62 -5.50 14.22
CA SER A 53 2.15 -4.10 14.14
C SER A 53 3.21 -3.14 13.60
N GLU A 54 4.48 -3.28 14.03
CA GLU A 54 5.59 -2.45 13.56
C GLU A 54 5.95 -2.70 12.09
N ALA A 55 6.05 -3.97 11.68
CA ALA A 55 6.36 -4.34 10.30
C ALA A 55 5.26 -3.85 9.34
N ILE A 56 4.00 -4.00 9.75
CA ILE A 56 2.84 -3.48 9.02
C ILE A 56 2.91 -1.95 8.94
N GLY A 57 3.25 -1.27 10.03
CA GLY A 57 3.42 0.19 10.06
C GLY A 57 4.46 0.70 9.07
N ALA A 58 5.63 0.06 9.01
CA ALA A 58 6.70 0.42 8.07
C ALA A 58 6.28 0.20 6.60
N ALA A 59 5.58 -0.91 6.33
CA ALA A 59 5.11 -1.24 5.00
C ALA A 59 3.98 -0.29 4.54
N ILE A 60 3.07 0.09 5.44
CA ILE A 60 2.04 1.13 5.21
C ILE A 60 2.71 2.45 4.82
N ALA A 61 3.65 2.95 5.63
CA ALA A 61 4.31 4.22 5.38
C ALA A 61 5.03 4.23 4.02
N SER A 62 5.66 3.12 3.66
CA SER A 62 6.34 2.95 2.37
C SER A 62 5.37 3.02 1.19
N LEU A 63 4.23 2.33 1.27
CA LEU A 63 3.23 2.31 0.19
C LEU A 63 2.49 3.66 0.08
N GLU A 64 2.22 4.33 1.20
CA GLU A 64 1.66 5.68 1.22
C GLU A 64 2.59 6.70 0.56
N GLY A 65 3.90 6.60 0.78
CA GLY A 65 4.90 7.41 0.08
C GLY A 65 4.81 7.24 -1.44
N GLU A 66 4.70 6.01 -1.94
CA GLU A 66 4.50 5.76 -3.37
C GLU A 66 3.20 6.38 -3.90
N LEU A 67 2.10 6.28 -3.14
CA LEU A 67 0.82 6.86 -3.52
C LEU A 67 0.87 8.39 -3.57
N ALA A 68 1.55 9.03 -2.61
CA ALA A 68 1.71 10.48 -2.53
C ALA A 68 2.50 11.04 -3.73
N GLU A 69 3.64 10.42 -4.06
CA GLU A 69 4.47 10.81 -5.22
C GLU A 69 3.69 10.76 -6.54
N ARG A 70 2.82 9.75 -6.69
CA ARG A 70 1.95 9.60 -7.87
C ARG A 70 0.81 10.60 -7.90
N ASN A 71 0.36 11.07 -6.75
CA ASN A 71 -0.63 12.13 -6.71
C ASN A 71 0.01 13.46 -7.13
N ASN A 72 1.22 13.75 -6.65
CA ASN A 72 1.96 14.95 -7.05
C ASN A 72 2.29 14.97 -8.55
N SER A 73 2.70 13.82 -9.11
CA SER A 73 3.02 13.71 -10.54
C SER A 73 1.81 13.97 -11.47
N ARG A 74 0.58 13.75 -10.99
CA ARG A 74 -0.66 14.03 -11.75
C ARG A 74 -1.06 15.50 -11.78
N HIS A 75 -0.54 16.32 -10.86
CA HIS A 75 -0.84 17.76 -10.79
C HIS A 75 0.25 18.63 -11.44
N ALA A 76 1.34 18.03 -11.91
CA ALA A 76 2.49 18.72 -12.50
C ALA A 76 2.46 18.84 -14.04
N THR A 77 1.34 18.46 -14.66
CA THR A 77 1.07 18.53 -16.12
C THR A 77 -0.21 19.31 -16.37
#